data_AF-A0A9D8ASV2-F1
#
_entry.id   AF-A0A9D8ASV2-F1
#
_cell.length_a   1.000
_cell.length_b   1.000
_cell.length_c   1.000
_cell.angle_alpha   90.00
_cell.angle_beta   90.00
_cell.angle_gamma   90.00
#
_symmetry.space_group_name_H-M   'P 1'
#
loop_
_entity.id
_entity.type
_entity.pdbx_description
1 polymer ?
#
loop_
_entity_poly.entity_id
_entity_poly.type
_entity_poly.pdbx_seq_one_letter_code
_entity_poly.pdbx_strand_id
1 'polypeptide(L)'
;MVKRTELALKNKDFCDGFRNYNDIGELTVANDWHAWWREGEDHQEPGYLHRPDYEPEDGRRFGYRRIRTGDFAQKLFTTFSTHEAGIYQQVSGVSVGKQVTFSAWVQVWSSKHDNIEQSKENGCYKTCVGIDPYGGTDPRAPQVIWGELTEEYDVWGQRTVSVEAVSDTITVFLRGTVQWRVKHNDSYWDEARLYAEPMLKTGGDYLLLPEGAGAEWYQAAVPYLAEFGISAGKRRQDAGLLGGVIVAINPTEGLLSEMEELELGVEVILAATPVELSTALAERIEDGHHLAQPPPSDVDYILMSPSAGRSWYAALLHYLMRFGPSSGRSVQSALKNKGFVTAINPDPEVLARLQGDQDVLLDVIEAASPEALLEILQKRIVTGRRLR
;
A
#
# COMPACT_ATOMS: atom_id res chain seq x y z
N MET A 1 -7.18 -16.44 5.32
CA MET A 1 -7.80 -15.26 5.96
C MET A 1 -6.85 -14.10 5.73
N VAL A 2 -7.23 -13.12 4.90
CA VAL A 2 -6.32 -12.00 4.57
C VAL A 2 -6.33 -11.02 5.74
N LYS A 3 -5.16 -10.75 6.32
CA LYS A 3 -5.06 -10.02 7.59
C LYS A 3 -4.95 -8.51 7.31
N ARG A 4 -5.92 -7.74 7.82
CA ARG A 4 -5.83 -6.27 7.90
C ARG A 4 -4.63 -5.88 8.75
N THR A 5 -3.89 -4.87 8.32
CA THR A 5 -2.79 -4.30 9.09
C THR A 5 -3.29 -3.01 9.73
N GLU A 6 -3.22 -2.92 11.05
CA GLU A 6 -3.55 -1.69 11.76
C GLU A 6 -2.42 -0.67 11.57
N LEU A 7 -2.77 0.52 11.10
CA LEU A 7 -1.85 1.65 10.98
C LEU A 7 -1.81 2.42 12.30
N ALA A 8 -0.67 3.03 12.60
CA ALA A 8 -0.41 3.64 13.89
C ALA A 8 -1.16 4.98 14.07
N LEU A 9 -2.40 4.90 14.57
CA LEU A 9 -3.06 6.04 15.22
C LEU A 9 -2.60 6.15 16.67
N LYS A 10 -2.31 7.37 17.12
CA LYS A 10 -1.99 7.72 18.50
C LYS A 10 -3.26 8.05 19.28
N ASN A 11 -3.28 7.66 20.56
CA ASN A 11 -4.38 7.94 21.49
C ASN A 11 -5.77 7.68 20.88
N LYS A 12 -5.91 6.50 20.26
CA LYS A 12 -7.04 6.17 19.38
C LYS A 12 -8.31 5.78 20.16
N ASP A 13 -8.15 5.44 21.43
CA ASP A 13 -9.21 5.19 22.42
C ASP A 13 -9.41 6.40 23.37
N PHE A 14 -8.73 7.51 23.10
CA PHE A 14 -8.78 8.75 23.87
C PHE A 14 -8.44 8.61 25.36
N CYS A 15 -7.72 7.56 25.74
CA CYS A 15 -7.36 7.29 27.14
C CYS A 15 -5.94 7.74 27.52
N ASP A 16 -5.09 8.15 26.56
CA ASP A 16 -3.71 8.61 26.79
C ASP A 16 -3.60 10.11 27.14
N GLY A 17 -4.65 10.66 27.76
CA GLY A 17 -4.71 12.02 28.26
C GLY A 17 -5.09 13.09 27.23
N PHE A 18 -5.21 14.32 27.74
CA PHE A 18 -5.71 15.49 27.02
C PHE A 18 -4.87 16.74 27.32
N ARG A 19 -4.95 17.74 26.44
CA ARG A 19 -4.30 19.04 26.60
C ARG A 19 -5.21 20.18 26.14
N ASN A 20 -4.97 21.37 26.67
CA ASN A 20 -5.56 22.58 26.11
C ASN A 20 -4.91 22.87 24.75
N TYR A 21 -5.72 22.90 23.71
CA TYR A 21 -5.29 23.20 22.36
C TYR A 21 -5.05 24.71 22.23
N ASN A 22 -3.83 25.08 21.85
CA ASN A 22 -3.37 26.48 21.82
C ASN A 22 -3.57 27.23 23.16
N ASP A 23 -3.44 26.52 24.28
CA ASP A 23 -3.60 27.06 25.65
C ASP A 23 -5.00 27.64 25.95
N ILE A 24 -6.01 27.27 25.16
CA ILE A 24 -7.41 27.68 25.35
C ILE A 24 -8.14 26.62 26.18
N GLY A 25 -8.71 27.04 27.32
CA GLY A 25 -9.34 26.14 28.30
C GLY A 25 -10.58 25.43 27.76
N GLU A 26 -11.33 26.08 26.88
CA GLU A 26 -12.52 25.53 26.23
C GLU A 26 -12.17 24.55 25.09
N LEU A 27 -10.88 24.41 24.74
CA LEU A 27 -10.41 23.51 23.68
C LEU A 27 -9.55 22.38 24.27
N THR A 28 -10.10 21.56 25.16
CA THR A 28 -9.37 20.40 25.68
C THR A 28 -9.49 19.20 24.72
N VAL A 29 -8.37 18.86 24.07
CA VAL A 29 -8.30 17.84 23.00
C VAL A 29 -7.40 16.70 23.43
N ALA A 30 -7.78 15.48 23.05
CA ALA A 30 -6.98 14.28 23.25
C ALA A 30 -5.54 14.48 22.73
N ASN A 31 -4.56 13.99 23.48
CA ASN A 31 -3.15 14.06 23.09
C ASN A 31 -2.95 13.46 21.69
N ASP A 32 -2.05 14.06 20.90
CA ASP A 32 -1.77 13.72 19.49
C ASP A 32 -2.90 13.95 18.48
N TRP A 33 -4.04 14.52 18.89
CA TRP A 33 -5.09 14.99 18.00
C TRP A 33 -5.15 16.52 17.94
N HIS A 34 -5.64 17.07 16.83
CA HIS A 34 -5.77 18.52 16.60
C HIS A 34 -7.22 18.91 16.37
N ALA A 35 -7.68 19.99 17.01
CA ALA A 35 -9.02 20.53 16.79
C ALA A 35 -9.12 21.28 15.45
N TRP A 36 -10.32 21.23 14.85
CA TRP A 36 -10.68 22.05 13.70
C TRP A 36 -12.15 22.45 13.77
N TRP A 37 -12.49 23.64 13.28
CA TRP A 37 -13.88 24.10 13.14
C TRP A 37 -14.00 25.01 11.93
N ARG A 38 -15.20 25.06 11.37
CA ARG A 38 -15.56 26.07 10.37
C ARG A 38 -15.98 27.34 11.08
N GLU A 39 -15.27 28.43 10.81
CA GLU A 39 -15.67 29.76 11.27
C GLU A 39 -16.92 30.24 10.51
N GLY A 40 -17.85 30.85 11.23
CA GLY A 40 -18.94 31.60 10.65
C GLY A 40 -18.44 32.91 10.02
N GLU A 41 -19.25 33.48 9.12
CA GLU A 41 -18.94 34.79 8.52
C GLU A 41 -19.33 35.93 9.48
N ASP A 42 -18.64 37.08 9.40
CA ASP A 42 -18.84 38.22 10.33
C ASP A 42 -20.28 38.75 10.38
N HIS A 43 -21.06 38.54 9.32
CA HIS A 43 -22.44 39.00 9.21
C HIS A 43 -23.48 37.90 9.48
N GLN A 44 -23.03 36.71 9.88
CA GLN A 44 -23.90 35.61 10.21
C GLN A 44 -24.60 35.87 11.55
N GLU A 45 -25.85 35.47 11.68
CA GLU A 45 -26.57 35.60 12.96
C GLU A 45 -25.81 34.87 14.09
N PRO A 46 -25.77 35.45 15.31
CA PRO A 46 -25.11 34.81 16.44
C PRO A 46 -25.60 33.37 16.70
N GLY A 47 -24.66 32.47 16.93
CA GLY A 47 -24.93 31.07 17.22
C GLY A 47 -25.00 30.15 15.99
N TYR A 48 -24.73 30.64 14.78
CA TYR A 48 -24.46 29.77 13.64
C TYR A 48 -22.96 29.59 13.45
N LEU A 49 -22.52 28.36 13.12
CA LEU A 49 -21.12 27.98 12.94
C LEU A 49 -20.23 28.50 14.08
N HIS A 50 -20.73 28.33 15.30
CA HIS A 50 -19.99 28.66 16.50
C HIS A 50 -18.85 27.67 16.67
N ARG A 51 -17.70 28.15 17.15
CA ARG A 51 -16.62 27.27 17.58
C ARG A 51 -17.13 26.42 18.75
N PRO A 52 -17.10 25.09 18.67
CA PRO A 52 -17.51 24.25 19.79
C PRO A 52 -16.49 24.28 20.92
N ASP A 53 -16.96 23.88 22.09
CA ASP A 53 -16.10 23.51 23.21
C ASP A 53 -15.70 22.03 23.05
N TYR A 54 -14.48 21.71 23.49
CA TYR A 54 -13.87 20.37 23.42
C TYR A 54 -13.48 19.97 24.83
N GLU A 55 -13.89 18.78 25.24
CA GLU A 55 -13.64 18.29 26.61
C GLU A 55 -13.40 16.78 26.61
N PRO A 56 -12.68 16.26 27.62
CA PRO A 56 -12.71 14.83 27.93
C PRO A 56 -14.05 14.49 28.59
N GLU A 57 -14.76 13.51 28.03
CA GLU A 57 -15.84 12.86 28.76
C GLU A 57 -15.22 11.87 29.75
N ASP A 58 -15.27 12.17 31.04
CA ASP A 58 -14.66 11.37 32.12
C ASP A 58 -15.70 10.45 32.78
N GLY A 59 -15.50 9.15 32.66
CA GLY A 59 -16.46 8.14 33.14
C GLY A 59 -16.59 8.10 34.64
N ARG A 60 -15.55 8.52 35.37
CA ARG A 60 -15.56 8.59 36.84
C ARG A 60 -16.32 9.81 37.34
N ARG A 61 -16.45 10.84 36.50
CA ARG A 61 -17.16 12.09 36.83
C ARG A 61 -18.60 12.09 36.34
N PHE A 62 -18.85 11.63 35.12
CA PHE A 62 -20.14 11.74 34.44
C PHE A 62 -20.84 10.38 34.23
N GLY A 63 -20.15 9.28 34.57
CA GLY A 63 -20.61 7.93 34.31
C GLY A 63 -20.21 7.43 32.91
N TYR A 64 -20.36 6.12 32.69
CA TYR A 64 -19.84 5.45 31.50
C TYR A 64 -20.84 5.42 30.31
N ARG A 65 -21.94 6.17 30.36
CA ARG A 65 -22.95 6.17 29.28
C ARG A 65 -22.36 6.68 27.96
N ARG A 66 -21.52 7.70 28.04
CA ARG A 66 -20.94 8.42 26.90
C ARG A 66 -19.49 8.00 26.61
N ILE A 67 -19.09 6.84 27.12
CA ILE A 67 -17.77 6.22 26.91
C ILE A 67 -17.99 4.83 26.37
N ARG A 68 -17.28 4.48 25.30
CA ARG A 68 -17.44 3.17 24.65
C ARG A 68 -16.41 2.19 25.19
N THR A 69 -15.17 2.63 25.37
CA THR A 69 -14.06 1.83 25.88
C THR A 69 -13.20 2.64 26.85
N GLY A 70 -12.57 1.96 27.82
CA GLY A 70 -11.68 2.62 28.77
C GLY A 70 -12.43 3.58 29.71
N ASP A 71 -11.80 4.70 30.03
CA ASP A 71 -12.26 5.68 31.03
C ASP A 71 -12.62 7.05 30.44
N PHE A 72 -12.33 7.28 29.15
CA PHE A 72 -12.51 8.59 28.51
C PHE A 72 -13.05 8.48 27.07
N ALA A 73 -13.74 9.53 26.62
CA ALA A 73 -14.05 9.77 25.22
C ALA A 73 -13.79 11.24 24.86
N GLN A 74 -13.57 11.56 23.58
CA GLN A 74 -13.49 12.97 23.16
C GLN A 74 -14.91 13.53 22.98
N LYS A 75 -15.25 14.58 23.73
CA LYS A 75 -16.48 15.34 23.57
C LYS A 75 -16.25 16.61 22.74
N LEU A 76 -17.18 16.91 21.84
CA LEU A 76 -17.39 18.23 21.24
C LEU A 76 -18.83 18.67 21.48
N PHE A 77 -19.06 19.93 21.84
CA PHE A 77 -20.42 20.43 21.98
C PHE A 77 -20.58 21.93 21.74
N THR A 78 -21.83 22.32 21.50
CA THR A 78 -22.27 23.72 21.53
C THR A 78 -23.64 23.82 22.19
N THR A 79 -23.88 24.91 22.92
CA THR A 79 -25.21 25.20 23.51
C THR A 79 -25.92 26.30 22.72
N PHE A 80 -27.19 26.07 22.35
CA PHE A 80 -28.01 27.01 21.56
C PHE A 80 -27.32 27.52 20.29
N SER A 81 -26.44 26.71 19.70
CA SER A 81 -25.65 27.06 18.53
C SER A 81 -25.50 25.89 17.57
N THR A 82 -25.15 26.17 16.32
CA THR A 82 -24.71 25.17 15.34
C THR A 82 -23.19 25.20 15.24
N HIS A 83 -22.61 24.09 14.77
CA HIS A 83 -21.20 24.00 14.43
C HIS A 83 -20.97 23.03 13.26
N GLU A 84 -19.83 23.18 12.62
CA GLU A 84 -19.22 22.18 11.75
C GLU A 84 -17.77 22.05 12.19
N ALA A 85 -17.41 20.93 12.81
CA ALA A 85 -16.16 20.81 13.55
C ALA A 85 -15.77 19.35 13.83
N GLY A 86 -14.57 19.16 14.35
CA GLY A 86 -14.07 17.86 14.79
C GLY A 86 -12.60 17.90 15.21
N ILE A 87 -11.97 16.73 15.18
CA ILE A 87 -10.53 16.57 15.41
C ILE A 87 -9.88 15.79 14.28
N TYR A 88 -8.56 15.95 14.09
CA TYR A 88 -7.79 15.24 13.07
C TYR A 88 -6.43 14.77 13.58
N GLN A 89 -5.84 13.81 12.87
CA GLN A 89 -4.48 13.32 13.09
C GLN A 89 -3.84 12.97 11.73
N GLN A 90 -2.58 13.38 11.54
CA GLN A 90 -1.76 12.92 10.41
C GLN A 90 -1.11 11.59 10.76
N VAL A 91 -1.12 10.65 9.81
CA VAL A 91 -0.55 9.31 9.96
C VAL A 91 0.46 9.07 8.85
N SER A 92 1.72 8.90 9.23
CA SER A 92 2.84 8.59 8.35
C SER A 92 3.10 7.08 8.26
N GLY A 93 3.87 6.66 7.25
CA GLY A 93 4.25 5.25 7.05
C GLY A 93 3.15 4.44 6.36
N VAL A 94 2.26 5.11 5.64
CA VAL A 94 1.22 4.48 4.82
C VAL A 94 1.84 4.08 3.48
N SER A 95 1.64 2.83 3.04
CA SER A 95 2.05 2.45 1.69
C SER A 95 1.10 3.06 0.67
N VAL A 96 1.65 3.89 -0.23
CA VAL A 96 0.93 4.43 -1.40
C VAL A 96 0.35 3.28 -2.23
N GLY A 97 -0.82 3.52 -2.82
CA GLY A 97 -1.62 2.56 -3.58
C GLY A 97 -2.44 1.60 -2.71
N LYS A 98 -2.23 1.55 -1.38
CA LYS A 98 -3.06 0.72 -0.50
C LYS A 98 -4.43 1.36 -0.27
N GLN A 99 -5.46 0.52 -0.29
CA GLN A 99 -6.74 0.90 0.27
C GLN A 99 -6.61 0.96 1.79
N VAL A 100 -6.89 2.13 2.35
CA VAL A 100 -6.94 2.38 3.79
C VAL A 100 -8.38 2.66 4.20
N THR A 101 -8.79 2.11 5.33
CA THR A 101 -10.12 2.29 5.92
C THR A 101 -9.96 2.94 7.28
N PHE A 102 -10.50 4.15 7.43
CA PHE A 102 -10.58 4.84 8.70
C PHE A 102 -11.98 4.69 9.28
N SER A 103 -12.07 4.46 10.59
CA SER A 103 -13.32 4.41 11.31
C SER A 103 -13.19 4.99 12.71
N ALA A 104 -14.29 5.48 13.25
CA ALA A 104 -14.43 5.86 14.65
C ALA A 104 -15.87 5.65 15.10
N TRP A 105 -16.06 5.38 16.39
CA TRP A 105 -17.38 5.32 16.98
C TRP A 105 -17.80 6.69 17.48
N VAL A 106 -19.09 7.00 17.34
CA VAL A 106 -19.67 8.23 17.84
C VAL A 106 -21.03 7.95 18.48
N GLN A 107 -21.32 8.65 19.57
CA GLN A 107 -22.67 8.77 20.11
C GLN A 107 -23.04 10.25 20.12
N VAL A 108 -24.25 10.56 19.66
CA VAL A 108 -24.75 11.94 19.60
C VAL A 108 -25.84 12.15 20.64
N TRP A 109 -25.85 13.32 21.27
CA TRP A 109 -26.99 13.83 22.02
C TRP A 109 -27.36 15.20 21.47
N SER A 110 -28.58 15.33 20.94
CA SER A 110 -29.04 16.59 20.38
C SER A 110 -30.49 16.84 20.78
N SER A 111 -30.71 17.88 21.57
CA SER A 111 -31.99 18.06 22.26
C SER A 111 -32.26 19.50 22.65
N LYS A 112 -33.53 19.91 22.62
CA LYS A 112 -33.96 21.14 23.33
C LYS A 112 -34.15 20.92 24.84
N HIS A 113 -34.25 19.66 25.27
CA HIS A 113 -34.62 19.26 26.62
C HIS A 113 -33.43 18.65 27.37
N ASP A 114 -33.43 18.73 28.70
CA ASP A 114 -32.30 18.36 29.55
C ASP A 114 -32.20 16.86 29.90
N ASN A 115 -33.09 16.03 29.37
CA ASN A 115 -32.98 14.59 29.56
C ASN A 115 -31.81 14.05 28.71
N ILE A 116 -30.67 13.78 29.35
CA ILE A 116 -29.45 13.24 28.71
C ILE A 116 -29.66 11.84 28.10
N GLU A 117 -30.71 11.15 28.52
CA GLU A 117 -31.03 9.81 28.07
C GLU A 117 -31.67 9.79 26.67
N GLN A 118 -32.22 10.92 26.22
CA GLN A 118 -33.05 10.98 25.03
C GLN A 118 -32.96 12.32 24.31
N SER A 119 -32.55 12.26 23.05
CA SER A 119 -32.62 13.35 22.09
C SER A 119 -34.07 13.64 21.71
N LYS A 120 -34.52 14.89 21.89
CA LYS A 120 -35.88 15.34 21.58
C LYS A 120 -35.87 16.72 20.96
N GLU A 121 -36.64 16.90 19.88
CA GLU A 121 -36.63 18.12 19.07
C GLU A 121 -35.19 18.50 18.70
N ASN A 122 -34.48 17.56 18.06
CA ASN A 122 -33.04 17.61 17.86
C ASN A 122 -32.58 18.70 16.85
N GLY A 123 -31.27 18.88 16.82
CA GLY A 123 -30.53 19.83 15.99
C GLY A 123 -30.26 19.39 14.55
N CYS A 124 -30.77 18.23 14.11
CA CYS A 124 -30.33 17.55 12.88
C CYS A 124 -28.80 17.44 12.88
N TYR A 125 -28.26 16.77 13.91
CA TYR A 125 -26.83 16.63 14.10
C TYR A 125 -26.33 15.37 13.38
N LYS A 126 -25.56 15.58 12.32
CA LYS A 126 -24.99 14.50 11.51
C LYS A 126 -23.49 14.37 11.71
N THR A 127 -22.99 13.15 11.56
CA THR A 127 -21.59 12.80 11.83
C THR A 127 -21.03 11.95 10.70
N CYS A 128 -19.74 12.14 10.39
CA CYS A 128 -18.98 11.29 9.49
C CYS A 128 -17.50 11.32 9.86
N VAL A 129 -16.71 10.52 9.14
CA VAL A 129 -15.24 10.58 9.17
C VAL A 129 -14.71 10.83 7.77
N GLY A 130 -13.49 11.36 7.66
CA GLY A 130 -12.87 11.70 6.38
C GLY A 130 -11.39 11.35 6.34
N ILE A 131 -10.84 11.27 5.13
CA ILE A 131 -9.41 11.11 4.88
C ILE A 131 -8.96 12.11 3.81
N ASP A 132 -7.90 12.88 4.09
CA ASP A 132 -7.10 13.53 3.04
C ASP A 132 -5.99 12.53 2.64
N PRO A 133 -6.02 11.97 1.41
CA PRO A 133 -5.07 10.95 0.99
C PRO A 133 -3.68 11.52 0.64
N TYR A 134 -3.54 12.86 0.58
CA TYR A 134 -2.29 13.57 0.36
C TYR A 134 -1.65 14.06 1.67
N GLY A 135 -2.35 13.93 2.80
CA GLY A 135 -1.87 14.38 4.11
C GLY A 135 -2.11 15.87 4.39
N GLY A 136 -2.97 16.54 3.61
CA GLY A 136 -3.41 17.90 3.92
C GLY A 136 -4.20 17.98 5.23
N THR A 137 -4.12 19.12 5.94
CA THR A 137 -4.78 19.31 7.24
C THR A 137 -5.99 20.23 7.18
N ASP A 138 -6.32 20.77 6.00
CA ASP A 138 -7.52 21.58 5.80
C ASP A 138 -8.74 20.65 5.57
N PRO A 139 -9.67 20.54 6.53
CA PRO A 139 -10.84 19.67 6.40
C PRO A 139 -11.81 20.12 5.30
N ARG A 140 -11.68 21.35 4.79
CA ARG A 140 -12.51 21.89 3.70
C ARG A 140 -11.90 21.66 2.32
N ALA A 141 -10.69 21.11 2.24
CA ALA A 141 -10.03 20.93 0.98
C ALA A 141 -10.79 19.90 0.11
N PRO A 142 -10.95 20.14 -1.20
CA PRO A 142 -11.80 19.32 -2.07
C PRO A 142 -11.30 17.88 -2.23
N GLN A 143 -10.03 17.61 -1.93
CA GLN A 143 -9.45 16.27 -1.95
C GLN A 143 -9.77 15.43 -0.71
N VAL A 144 -10.35 16.02 0.34
CA VAL A 144 -10.79 15.26 1.51
C VAL A 144 -11.98 14.39 1.11
N ILE A 145 -11.81 13.08 1.21
CA ILE A 145 -12.90 12.12 0.95
C ILE A 145 -13.62 11.89 2.27
N TRP A 146 -14.88 12.31 2.32
CA TRP A 146 -15.77 12.11 3.46
C TRP A 146 -16.61 10.83 3.28
N GLY A 147 -16.78 10.08 4.37
CA GLY A 147 -17.72 8.97 4.44
C GLY A 147 -19.18 9.44 4.44
N GLU A 148 -20.09 8.48 4.60
CA GLU A 148 -21.52 8.78 4.69
C GLU A 148 -21.81 9.69 5.88
N LEU A 149 -22.57 10.76 5.62
CA LEU A 149 -23.03 11.68 6.64
C LEU A 149 -24.29 11.13 7.31
N THR A 150 -24.14 10.59 8.52
CA THR A 150 -25.19 9.83 9.21
C THR A 150 -25.80 10.61 10.37
N GLU A 151 -27.12 10.55 10.47
CA GLU A 151 -27.90 11.07 11.60
C GLU A 151 -28.34 9.91 12.50
N GLU A 152 -27.79 9.82 13.70
CA GLU A 152 -28.07 8.73 14.64
C GLU A 152 -27.82 9.22 16.07
N TYR A 153 -28.81 9.02 16.95
CA TYR A 153 -28.84 9.63 18.27
C TYR A 153 -28.87 8.59 19.38
N ASP A 154 -28.29 8.94 20.53
CA ASP A 154 -28.37 8.23 21.81
C ASP A 154 -27.84 6.78 21.80
N VAL A 155 -27.31 6.31 20.67
CA VAL A 155 -26.66 5.01 20.51
C VAL A 155 -25.29 5.20 19.87
N TRP A 156 -24.36 4.29 20.18
CA TRP A 156 -23.05 4.25 19.55
C TRP A 156 -23.18 3.73 18.13
N GLY A 157 -22.75 4.54 17.16
CA GLY A 157 -22.68 4.19 15.76
C GLY A 157 -21.27 4.32 15.21
N GLN A 158 -20.86 3.39 14.36
CA GLN A 158 -19.57 3.48 13.69
C GLN A 158 -19.68 4.33 12.44
N ARG A 159 -18.73 5.23 12.23
CA ARG A 159 -18.52 5.95 10.97
C ARG A 159 -17.30 5.38 10.29
N THR A 160 -17.33 5.25 8.96
CA THR A 160 -16.27 4.63 8.18
C THR A 160 -16.09 5.33 6.84
N VAL A 161 -14.86 5.32 6.34
CA VAL A 161 -14.51 5.77 4.98
C VAL A 161 -13.28 4.99 4.52
N SER A 162 -13.23 4.69 3.22
CA SER A 162 -12.09 4.02 2.60
C SER A 162 -11.57 4.83 1.43
N VAL A 163 -10.25 4.96 1.32
CA VAL A 163 -9.58 5.66 0.21
C VAL A 163 -8.35 4.88 -0.22
N GLU A 164 -7.88 5.13 -1.43
CA GLU A 164 -6.52 4.74 -1.83
C GLU A 164 -5.53 5.80 -1.31
N ALA A 165 -4.49 5.37 -0.60
CA ALA A 165 -3.43 6.28 -0.15
C ALA A 165 -2.58 6.71 -1.34
N VAL A 166 -2.46 8.02 -1.60
CA VAL A 166 -1.63 8.55 -2.69
C VAL A 166 -0.30 9.15 -2.21
N SER A 167 -0.15 9.26 -0.88
CA SER A 167 1.03 9.74 -0.17
C SER A 167 1.43 8.76 0.93
N ASP A 168 2.67 8.85 1.41
CA ASP A 168 3.14 8.09 2.57
C ASP A 168 2.60 8.63 3.91
N THR A 169 1.97 9.81 3.84
CA THR A 169 1.32 10.50 4.94
C THR A 169 -0.10 10.86 4.52
N ILE A 170 -1.08 10.45 5.33
CA ILE A 170 -2.49 10.81 5.16
C ILE A 170 -2.99 11.57 6.39
N THR A 171 -4.12 12.26 6.28
CA THR A 171 -4.80 12.86 7.44
C THR A 171 -6.16 12.23 7.62
N VAL A 172 -6.50 11.81 8.84
CA VAL A 172 -7.84 11.34 9.18
C VAL A 172 -8.61 12.40 9.95
N PHE A 173 -9.91 12.52 9.71
CA PHE A 173 -10.77 13.55 10.32
C PHE A 173 -12.01 12.92 10.94
N LEU A 174 -12.37 13.35 12.14
CA LEU A 174 -13.71 13.24 12.70
C LEU A 174 -14.50 14.49 12.34
N ARG A 175 -15.81 14.36 12.08
CA ARG A 175 -16.66 15.48 11.73
C ARG A 175 -18.07 15.37 12.32
N GLY A 176 -18.49 16.45 12.94
CA GLY A 176 -19.87 16.72 13.30
C GLY A 176 -20.40 17.98 12.61
N THR A 177 -21.64 17.94 12.12
CA THR A 177 -22.34 19.09 11.53
C THR A 177 -23.77 19.21 12.07
N VAL A 178 -24.13 20.41 12.51
CA VAL A 178 -25.43 20.68 13.14
C VAL A 178 -26.21 21.68 12.29
N GLN A 179 -27.48 21.40 12.02
CA GLN A 179 -28.34 22.32 11.27
C GLN A 179 -29.08 23.33 12.15
N TRP A 180 -29.51 22.91 13.35
CA TRP A 180 -30.38 23.73 14.22
C TRP A 180 -29.78 23.99 15.61
N ARG A 181 -30.01 25.22 16.08
CA ARG A 181 -29.54 25.77 17.36
C ARG A 181 -30.39 25.30 18.53
N VAL A 182 -30.32 24.02 18.84
CA VAL A 182 -30.99 23.45 20.01
C VAL A 182 -30.09 23.57 21.25
N LYS A 183 -30.65 23.30 22.43
CA LYS A 183 -29.95 23.52 23.71
C LYS A 183 -28.69 22.66 23.81
N HIS A 184 -28.77 21.40 23.41
CA HIS A 184 -27.69 20.42 23.47
C HIS A 184 -27.38 19.94 22.06
N ASN A 185 -26.11 19.99 21.68
CA ASN A 185 -25.58 19.53 20.40
C ASN A 185 -24.20 18.97 20.68
N ASP A 186 -24.18 17.72 21.14
CA ASP A 186 -23.02 17.08 21.74
C ASP A 186 -22.70 15.80 20.94
N SER A 187 -21.42 15.61 20.61
CA SER A 187 -20.89 14.36 20.08
C SER A 187 -19.78 13.82 20.97
N TYR A 188 -19.79 12.51 21.17
CA TYR A 188 -18.82 11.77 21.98
C TYR A 188 -18.15 10.74 21.07
N TRP A 189 -16.85 10.85 20.88
CA TRP A 189 -16.07 10.03 19.95
C TRP A 189 -15.16 9.07 20.69
N ASP A 190 -15.09 7.83 20.21
CA ASP A 190 -14.30 6.76 20.82
C ASP A 190 -13.85 5.70 19.79
N GLU A 191 -12.89 4.85 20.15
CA GLU A 191 -12.37 3.73 19.35
C GLU A 191 -12.06 4.09 17.89
N ALA A 192 -11.26 5.13 17.65
CA ALA A 192 -10.71 5.43 16.34
C ALA A 192 -9.78 4.31 15.87
N ARG A 193 -9.90 3.91 14.61
CA ARG A 193 -9.12 2.82 14.02
C ARG A 193 -8.82 3.14 12.56
N LEU A 194 -7.58 2.89 12.16
CA LEU A 194 -7.13 3.00 10.79
C LEU A 194 -6.49 1.68 10.38
N TYR A 195 -7.02 1.07 9.34
CA TYR A 195 -6.51 -0.18 8.80
C TYR A 195 -6.06 0.04 7.37
N ALA A 196 -4.88 -0.47 7.02
CA ALA A 196 -4.61 -0.83 5.64
C ALA A 196 -5.37 -2.13 5.38
N GLU A 197 -6.32 -2.06 4.45
CA GLU A 197 -6.88 -3.28 3.90
C GLU A 197 -5.72 -4.04 3.25
N PRO A 198 -5.67 -5.36 3.43
CA PRO A 198 -4.81 -6.11 2.55
C PRO A 198 -5.34 -5.87 1.13
N MET A 199 -4.44 -5.61 0.20
CA MET A 199 -4.83 -5.57 -1.21
C MET A 199 -5.69 -6.80 -1.49
N LEU A 200 -6.92 -6.60 -1.94
CA LEU A 200 -7.69 -7.71 -2.52
C LEU A 200 -6.77 -8.32 -3.56
N LYS A 201 -6.50 -9.63 -3.44
CA LYS A 201 -5.84 -10.38 -4.50
C LYS A 201 -6.73 -10.33 -5.73
N THR A 202 -6.59 -9.31 -6.55
CA THR A 202 -6.85 -9.45 -7.98
C THR A 202 -5.55 -9.99 -8.54
N GLY A 203 -5.52 -11.30 -8.81
CA GLY A 203 -4.39 -11.96 -9.47
C GLY A 203 -4.25 -11.46 -10.90
N GLY A 204 -3.75 -10.23 -11.05
CA GLY A 204 -3.27 -9.68 -12.30
C GLY A 204 -1.74 -9.64 -12.26
N ASP A 205 -1.12 -9.87 -13.42
CA ASP A 205 0.32 -9.78 -13.57
C ASP A 205 0.80 -8.33 -13.42
N TYR A 206 2.07 -8.15 -13.05
CA TYR A 206 2.59 -6.86 -12.63
C TYR A 206 3.97 -6.55 -13.21
N LEU A 207 4.16 -5.33 -13.71
CA LEU A 207 5.43 -4.84 -14.25
C LEU A 207 6.11 -3.88 -13.26
N LEU A 208 7.24 -4.29 -12.71
CA LEU A 208 8.10 -3.45 -11.86
C LEU A 208 9.09 -2.67 -12.74
N LEU A 209 8.98 -1.35 -12.77
CA LEU A 209 9.91 -0.47 -13.47
C LEU A 209 11.20 -0.26 -12.67
N PRO A 210 12.31 0.16 -13.31
CA PRO A 210 13.58 0.39 -12.63
C PRO A 210 13.47 1.44 -11.54
N GLU A 211 14.32 1.31 -10.51
CA GLU A 211 14.46 2.36 -9.49
C GLU A 211 14.93 3.67 -10.15
N GLY A 212 14.26 4.78 -9.86
CA GLY A 212 14.55 6.09 -10.48
C GLY A 212 13.99 6.28 -11.89
N ALA A 213 13.18 5.34 -12.42
CA ALA A 213 12.54 5.47 -13.72
C ALA A 213 11.72 6.78 -13.85
N GLY A 214 11.99 7.58 -14.87
CA GLY A 214 11.17 8.74 -15.24
C GLY A 214 9.95 8.35 -16.09
N ALA A 215 9.24 9.36 -16.61
CA ALA A 215 8.03 9.16 -17.40
C ALA A 215 8.29 8.37 -18.70
N GLU A 216 9.49 8.49 -19.24
CA GLU A 216 9.94 7.82 -20.46
C GLU A 216 9.92 6.29 -20.37
N TRP A 217 10.26 5.72 -19.21
CA TRP A 217 10.18 4.28 -18.95
C TRP A 217 8.74 3.78 -18.89
N TYR A 218 7.86 4.60 -18.32
CA TYR A 218 6.44 4.30 -18.28
C TYR A 218 5.84 4.33 -19.70
N GLN A 219 6.15 5.37 -20.48
CA GLN A 219 5.69 5.49 -21.88
C GLN A 219 6.17 4.33 -22.76
N ALA A 220 7.39 3.84 -22.56
CA ALA A 220 7.90 2.65 -23.24
C ALA A 220 7.09 1.38 -22.93
N ALA A 221 6.49 1.28 -21.74
CA ALA A 221 5.70 0.13 -21.32
C ALA A 221 4.20 0.23 -21.66
N VAL A 222 3.67 1.43 -21.90
CA VAL A 222 2.23 1.68 -22.14
C VAL A 222 1.59 0.73 -23.15
N PRO A 223 2.16 0.48 -24.35
CA PRO A 223 1.55 -0.42 -25.32
C PRO A 223 1.33 -1.83 -24.77
N TYR A 224 2.31 -2.35 -24.03
CA TYR A 224 2.27 -3.68 -23.41
C TYR A 224 1.25 -3.75 -22.27
N LEU A 225 1.24 -2.71 -21.41
CA LEU A 225 0.28 -2.61 -20.31
C LEU A 225 -1.17 -2.55 -20.80
N ALA A 226 -1.40 -1.81 -21.89
CA ALA A 226 -2.72 -1.65 -22.50
C ALA A 226 -3.20 -2.94 -23.19
N GLU A 227 -2.32 -3.64 -23.90
CA GLU A 227 -2.66 -4.89 -24.61
C GLU A 227 -3.13 -5.98 -23.64
N PHE A 228 -2.43 -6.13 -22.51
CA PHE A 228 -2.66 -7.25 -21.58
C PHE A 228 -3.36 -6.85 -20.27
N GLY A 229 -3.72 -5.58 -20.10
CA GLY A 229 -4.41 -5.11 -18.88
C GLY A 229 -3.55 -5.21 -17.62
N ILE A 230 -2.23 -5.04 -17.76
CA ILE A 230 -1.24 -5.19 -16.70
C ILE A 230 -1.05 -3.86 -15.95
N SER A 231 -0.86 -3.93 -14.64
CA SER A 231 -0.51 -2.76 -13.82
C SER A 231 1.02 -2.61 -13.69
N ALA A 232 1.50 -1.36 -13.59
CA ALA A 232 2.92 -1.07 -13.43
C ALA A 232 3.21 -0.15 -12.24
N GLY A 233 4.41 -0.27 -11.68
CA GLY A 233 4.87 0.61 -10.59
C GLY A 233 6.35 0.43 -10.28
N LYS A 234 6.83 1.12 -9.25
CA LYS A 234 8.27 1.23 -8.96
C LYS A 234 8.68 0.52 -7.68
N ARG A 235 7.72 0.18 -6.83
CA ARG A 235 7.96 -0.50 -5.56
C ARG A 235 7.16 -1.79 -5.52
N ARG A 236 7.71 -2.79 -4.84
CA ARG A 236 7.01 -4.04 -4.49
C ARG A 236 5.65 -3.80 -3.82
N GLN A 237 5.51 -2.70 -3.06
CA GLN A 237 4.26 -2.34 -2.39
C GLN A 237 3.15 -1.95 -3.36
N ASP A 238 3.53 -1.39 -4.51
CA ASP A 238 2.66 -1.02 -5.62
C ASP A 238 2.13 -2.28 -6.36
N ALA A 239 2.88 -3.40 -6.30
CA ALA A 239 2.55 -4.66 -6.97
C ALA A 239 1.42 -5.48 -6.33
N GLY A 240 0.99 -5.13 -5.13
CA GLY A 240 0.03 -5.92 -4.37
C GLY A 240 0.60 -7.29 -3.95
N LEU A 241 0.38 -7.70 -2.70
CA LEU A 241 0.93 -8.97 -2.22
C LEU A 241 0.14 -10.15 -2.82
N LEU A 242 0.79 -10.85 -3.75
CA LEU A 242 0.76 -12.30 -3.99
C LEU A 242 -0.46 -12.86 -4.76
N GLY A 243 -0.36 -12.90 -6.09
CA GLY A 243 -1.23 -13.74 -6.92
C GLY A 243 -0.84 -13.90 -8.40
N GLY A 244 -0.17 -12.92 -9.01
CA GLY A 244 0.26 -12.94 -10.42
C GLY A 244 1.77 -13.01 -10.59
N VAL A 245 2.24 -13.12 -11.83
CA VAL A 245 3.67 -13.15 -12.16
C VAL A 245 4.22 -11.73 -12.24
N ILE A 246 5.39 -11.55 -11.62
CA ILE A 246 6.07 -10.25 -11.55
C ILE A 246 7.15 -10.21 -12.61
N VAL A 247 7.14 -9.17 -13.43
CA VAL A 247 8.24 -8.87 -14.35
C VAL A 247 8.95 -7.63 -13.91
N ALA A 248 10.21 -7.78 -13.55
CA ALA A 248 11.04 -6.68 -13.08
C ALA A 248 11.98 -6.20 -14.18
N ILE A 249 11.92 -4.90 -14.47
CA ILE A 249 12.82 -4.22 -15.37
C ILE A 249 14.02 -3.71 -14.55
N ASN A 250 15.23 -4.17 -14.88
CA ASN A 250 16.47 -3.79 -14.20
C ASN A 250 16.38 -3.80 -12.65
N PRO A 251 15.94 -4.90 -12.00
CA PRO A 251 15.82 -4.95 -10.56
C PRO A 251 17.18 -4.83 -9.87
N THR A 252 17.20 -4.23 -8.67
CA THR A 252 18.38 -4.25 -7.80
C THR A 252 18.59 -5.64 -7.20
N GLU A 253 19.83 -5.94 -6.79
CA GLU A 253 20.13 -7.21 -6.11
C GLU A 253 19.32 -7.37 -4.81
N GLY A 254 19.11 -6.28 -4.06
CA GLY A 254 18.27 -6.29 -2.86
C GLY A 254 16.82 -6.69 -3.16
N LEU A 255 16.23 -6.16 -4.24
CA LEU A 255 14.87 -6.52 -4.66
C LEU A 255 14.77 -7.99 -5.07
N LEU A 256 15.78 -8.51 -5.78
CA LEU A 256 15.82 -9.93 -6.16
C LEU A 256 15.94 -10.85 -4.94
N SER A 257 16.81 -10.52 -3.99
CA SER A 257 16.97 -11.28 -2.74
C SER A 257 15.68 -11.29 -1.92
N GLU A 258 14.98 -10.15 -1.83
CA GLU A 258 13.68 -10.09 -1.15
C GLU A 258 12.62 -10.96 -1.85
N MET A 259 12.60 -11.00 -3.18
CA MET A 259 11.64 -11.80 -3.94
C MET A 259 11.91 -13.30 -3.78
N GLU A 260 13.18 -13.70 -3.69
CA GLU A 260 13.62 -15.06 -3.44
C GLU A 260 13.21 -15.55 -2.04
N GLU A 261 13.37 -14.72 -1.00
CA GLU A 261 12.91 -15.01 0.38
C GLU A 261 11.41 -15.30 0.47
N LEU A 262 10.63 -14.86 -0.51
CA LEU A 262 9.17 -14.97 -0.53
C LEU A 262 8.66 -16.06 -1.48
N GLU A 263 9.58 -16.82 -2.09
CA GLU A 263 9.27 -17.84 -3.08
C GLU A 263 8.44 -17.30 -4.27
N LEU A 264 8.67 -16.04 -4.65
CA LEU A 264 7.98 -15.39 -5.77
C LEU A 264 8.64 -15.77 -7.11
N GLY A 265 7.83 -16.17 -8.09
CA GLY A 265 8.27 -16.28 -9.47
C GLY A 265 8.45 -14.89 -10.08
N VAL A 266 9.69 -14.56 -10.46
CA VAL A 266 10.04 -13.26 -11.05
C VAL A 266 10.71 -13.49 -12.38
N GLU A 267 10.19 -12.85 -13.41
CA GLU A 267 10.88 -12.71 -14.69
C GLU A 267 11.63 -11.38 -14.71
N VAL A 268 12.82 -11.36 -15.29
CA VAL A 268 13.65 -10.16 -15.35
C VAL A 268 13.82 -9.75 -16.80
N ILE A 269 13.49 -8.49 -17.11
CA ILE A 269 13.86 -7.84 -18.36
C ILE A 269 14.98 -6.86 -18.05
N LEU A 270 16.03 -6.90 -18.85
CA LEU A 270 17.11 -5.94 -18.78
C LEU A 270 17.04 -5.04 -20.00
N ALA A 271 17.05 -3.73 -19.76
CA ALA A 271 17.01 -2.71 -20.81
C ALA A 271 17.88 -1.54 -20.35
N ALA A 272 18.85 -1.09 -21.14
CA ALA A 272 19.68 0.06 -20.77
C ALA A 272 18.95 1.40 -20.98
N THR A 273 17.93 1.41 -21.86
CA THR A 273 17.16 2.61 -22.21
C THR A 273 15.66 2.31 -22.33
N PRO A 274 14.79 3.34 -22.24
CA PRO A 274 13.37 3.18 -22.52
C PRO A 274 13.07 2.68 -23.93
N VAL A 275 13.90 3.03 -24.92
CA VAL A 275 13.75 2.56 -26.30
C VAL A 275 13.97 1.06 -26.37
N GLU A 276 15.03 0.56 -25.74
CA GLU A 276 15.29 -0.89 -25.65
C GLU A 276 14.17 -1.62 -24.91
N LEU A 277 13.63 -1.04 -23.83
CA LEU A 277 12.48 -1.61 -23.14
C LEU A 277 11.27 -1.70 -24.07
N SER A 278 10.96 -0.63 -24.81
CA SER A 278 9.84 -0.59 -25.74
C SER A 278 9.98 -1.65 -26.84
N THR A 279 11.20 -1.87 -27.36
CA THR A 279 11.45 -2.93 -28.35
C THR A 279 11.24 -4.32 -27.74
N ALA A 280 11.81 -4.59 -26.57
CA ALA A 280 11.67 -5.88 -25.89
C ALA A 280 10.20 -6.21 -25.54
N LEU A 281 9.40 -5.20 -25.17
CA LEU A 281 7.99 -5.39 -24.89
C LEU A 281 7.14 -5.51 -26.16
N ALA A 282 7.51 -4.85 -27.26
CA ALA A 282 6.84 -4.99 -28.55
C ALA A 282 6.98 -6.40 -29.12
N GLU A 283 8.18 -6.99 -29.04
CA GLU A 283 8.40 -8.40 -29.42
C GLU A 283 7.48 -9.34 -28.64
N ARG A 284 7.28 -9.09 -27.33
CA ARG A 284 6.35 -9.89 -26.51
C ARG A 284 4.89 -9.73 -26.94
N ILE A 285 4.48 -8.55 -27.41
CA ILE A 285 3.13 -8.35 -27.95
C ILE A 285 2.96 -9.17 -29.23
N GLU A 286 3.94 -9.13 -30.14
CA GLU A 286 3.92 -9.88 -31.40
C GLU A 286 3.87 -11.40 -31.16
N ASP A 287 4.61 -11.89 -30.17
CA ASP A 287 4.64 -13.30 -29.77
C ASP A 287 3.41 -13.72 -28.93
N GLY A 288 2.52 -12.79 -28.58
CA GLY A 288 1.39 -13.05 -27.68
C GLY A 288 1.83 -13.47 -26.28
N HIS A 289 3.06 -13.12 -25.89
CA HIS A 289 3.67 -13.49 -24.61
C HIS A 289 3.11 -12.61 -23.48
N HIS A 290 1.91 -12.99 -23.02
CA HIS A 290 1.34 -12.55 -21.75
C HIS A 290 2.23 -13.02 -20.61
N LEU A 291 2.41 -12.18 -19.58
CA LEU A 291 3.20 -12.54 -18.41
C LEU A 291 2.74 -13.89 -17.84
N ALA A 292 3.70 -14.80 -17.73
CA ALA A 292 3.55 -16.22 -17.43
C ALA A 292 2.57 -17.02 -18.31
N GLN A 293 3.11 -17.54 -19.40
CA GLN A 293 3.23 -18.99 -19.39
C GLN A 293 4.55 -19.33 -18.68
N PRO A 294 4.63 -20.34 -17.79
CA PRO A 294 5.93 -20.97 -17.56
C PRO A 294 6.50 -21.22 -18.96
N PRO A 295 7.79 -20.98 -19.19
CA PRO A 295 8.35 -21.29 -20.49
C PRO A 295 7.85 -22.68 -20.89
N PRO A 296 7.48 -22.91 -22.17
CA PRO A 296 7.13 -24.26 -22.62
C PRO A 296 8.18 -25.22 -22.05
N SER A 297 7.78 -26.46 -21.72
CA SER A 297 8.58 -27.49 -21.05
C SER A 297 9.95 -27.83 -21.69
N ASP A 298 10.32 -27.07 -22.71
CA ASP A 298 11.50 -27.13 -23.56
C ASP A 298 12.43 -25.92 -23.36
N VAL A 299 12.32 -25.10 -22.28
CA VAL A 299 13.25 -23.98 -22.04
C VAL A 299 14.31 -24.29 -20.98
N ASP A 300 15.52 -24.22 -21.48
CA ASP A 300 16.87 -24.20 -20.94
C ASP A 300 16.99 -23.40 -19.62
N TYR A 301 17.44 -24.04 -18.54
CA TYR A 301 17.72 -23.34 -17.27
C TYR A 301 19.22 -23.11 -17.09
N ILE A 302 19.68 -21.86 -17.00
CA ILE A 302 21.10 -21.54 -16.77
C ILE A 302 21.35 -21.24 -15.29
N LEU A 303 22.20 -22.05 -14.66
CA LEU A 303 22.58 -21.92 -13.25
C LEU A 303 24.06 -21.57 -13.13
N MET A 304 24.40 -20.48 -12.45
CA MET A 304 25.79 -20.02 -12.28
C MET A 304 26.19 -20.02 -10.80
N SER A 305 27.46 -20.33 -10.49
CA SER A 305 27.97 -20.37 -9.11
C SER A 305 27.53 -19.15 -8.28
N PRO A 306 27.12 -19.34 -7.01
CA PRO A 306 26.87 -18.25 -6.07
C PRO A 306 28.07 -17.31 -5.88
N SER A 307 29.29 -17.79 -6.15
CA SER A 307 30.54 -17.02 -6.04
C SER A 307 30.83 -16.10 -7.24
N ALA A 308 30.00 -16.12 -8.28
CA ALA A 308 30.22 -15.37 -9.52
C ALA A 308 29.92 -13.86 -9.35
N GLY A 309 30.96 -13.04 -9.41
CA GLY A 309 30.86 -11.57 -9.39
C GLY A 309 30.37 -10.94 -10.70
N ARG A 310 30.23 -9.59 -10.72
CA ARG A 310 29.63 -8.82 -11.84
C ARG A 310 30.22 -9.08 -13.23
N SER A 311 31.52 -9.37 -13.35
CA SER A 311 32.18 -9.63 -14.63
C SER A 311 31.73 -10.93 -15.29
N TRP A 312 31.37 -11.96 -14.51
CA TRP A 312 30.81 -13.22 -14.99
C TRP A 312 29.40 -13.06 -15.54
N TYR A 313 28.58 -12.27 -14.82
CA TYR A 313 27.27 -11.87 -15.32
C TYR A 313 27.37 -11.05 -16.60
N ALA A 314 28.36 -10.16 -16.75
CA ALA A 314 28.57 -9.39 -17.97
C ALA A 314 28.91 -10.28 -19.19
N ALA A 315 29.72 -11.33 -18.99
CA ALA A 315 30.03 -12.32 -20.03
C ALA A 315 28.78 -13.14 -20.43
N LEU A 316 27.95 -13.51 -19.44
CA LEU A 316 26.68 -14.20 -19.67
C LEU A 316 25.65 -13.29 -20.34
N LEU A 317 25.57 -12.02 -19.94
CA LEU A 317 24.74 -10.95 -20.53
C LEU A 317 25.02 -10.77 -22.01
N HIS A 318 26.29 -10.79 -22.42
CA HIS A 318 26.67 -10.72 -23.84
C HIS A 318 26.10 -11.87 -24.67
N TYR A 319 25.88 -13.04 -24.06
CA TYR A 319 25.25 -14.20 -24.67
C TYR A 319 23.72 -14.13 -24.62
N LEU A 320 23.15 -13.76 -23.47
CA LEU A 320 21.70 -13.69 -23.23
C LEU A 320 21.01 -12.58 -24.05
N MET A 321 21.64 -11.40 -24.18
CA MET A 321 21.14 -10.26 -24.97
C MET A 321 20.97 -10.58 -26.46
N ARG A 322 21.52 -11.70 -26.96
CA ARG A 322 21.47 -12.06 -28.38
C ARG A 322 20.49 -13.21 -28.69
N PHE A 323 20.07 -14.01 -27.70
CA PHE A 323 19.32 -15.26 -27.95
C PHE A 323 18.24 -15.63 -26.92
N GLY A 324 18.04 -14.87 -25.84
CA GLY A 324 16.81 -14.89 -25.05
C GLY A 324 16.34 -16.21 -24.38
N PRO A 325 17.16 -16.96 -23.62
CA PRO A 325 16.62 -17.86 -22.60
C PRO A 325 16.50 -17.16 -21.24
N SER A 326 15.55 -17.62 -20.42
CA SER A 326 15.35 -17.20 -19.03
C SER A 326 16.51 -17.68 -18.15
N SER A 327 16.98 -16.83 -17.24
CA SER A 327 18.09 -17.16 -16.32
C SER A 327 17.59 -17.14 -14.87
N GLY A 328 17.96 -18.17 -14.09
CA GLY A 328 17.57 -18.33 -12.68
C GLY A 328 18.76 -18.71 -11.82
N ARG A 329 18.90 -18.10 -10.64
CA ARG A 329 20.06 -18.33 -9.75
C ARG A 329 19.91 -19.51 -8.79
N SER A 330 18.74 -20.16 -8.71
CA SER A 330 18.45 -21.14 -7.67
C SER A 330 18.39 -22.58 -8.19
N VAL A 331 19.05 -23.49 -7.47
CA VAL A 331 19.05 -24.94 -7.72
C VAL A 331 17.66 -25.53 -7.52
N GLN A 332 16.87 -24.95 -6.60
CA GLN A 332 15.49 -25.36 -6.37
C GLN A 332 14.59 -25.01 -7.57
N SER A 333 14.81 -23.87 -8.23
CA SER A 333 14.07 -23.50 -9.43
C SER A 333 14.46 -24.36 -10.63
N ALA A 334 15.73 -24.74 -10.75
CA ALA A 334 16.20 -25.68 -11.78
C ALA A 334 15.56 -27.07 -11.62
N LEU A 335 15.55 -27.62 -10.40
CA LEU A 335 14.96 -28.94 -10.10
C LEU A 335 13.43 -28.97 -10.26
N LYS A 336 12.75 -27.84 -10.05
CA LYS A 336 11.28 -27.76 -10.17
C LYS A 336 10.78 -27.81 -11.61
N ASN A 337 11.62 -27.45 -12.59
CA ASN A 337 11.24 -27.33 -14.00
C ASN A 337 11.45 -28.61 -14.84
N LYS A 338 12.02 -29.68 -14.28
CA LYS A 338 12.14 -31.02 -14.93
C LYS A 338 12.53 -30.96 -16.42
N GLY A 339 13.67 -30.33 -16.72
CA GLY A 339 14.12 -30.07 -18.09
C GLY A 339 15.65 -30.07 -18.26
N PHE A 340 16.14 -29.35 -19.27
CA PHE A 340 17.57 -29.21 -19.53
C PHE A 340 18.17 -28.08 -18.67
N VAL A 341 19.29 -28.36 -18.02
CA VAL A 341 19.98 -27.43 -17.12
C VAL A 341 21.40 -27.24 -17.61
N THR A 342 21.78 -26.00 -17.94
CA THR A 342 23.17 -25.63 -18.16
C THR A 342 23.74 -25.06 -16.84
N ALA A 343 24.64 -25.78 -16.19
CA ALA A 343 25.33 -25.34 -14.99
C ALA A 343 26.73 -24.78 -15.31
N ILE A 344 26.99 -23.52 -14.94
CA ILE A 344 28.25 -22.83 -15.19
C ILE A 344 29.02 -22.71 -13.87
N ASN A 345 30.19 -23.35 -13.79
CA ASN A 345 31.02 -23.48 -12.60
C ASN A 345 30.23 -23.92 -11.34
N PRO A 346 29.36 -24.95 -11.38
CA PRO A 346 28.53 -25.29 -10.24
C PRO A 346 29.38 -25.73 -9.03
N ASP A 347 28.94 -25.35 -7.83
CA ASP A 347 29.55 -25.87 -6.61
C ASP A 347 29.41 -27.41 -6.57
N PRO A 348 30.37 -28.17 -6.00
CA PRO A 348 30.32 -29.64 -6.00
C PRO A 348 29.05 -30.22 -5.38
N GLU A 349 28.48 -29.56 -4.37
CA GLU A 349 27.22 -29.96 -3.73
C GLU A 349 26.00 -29.74 -4.65
N VAL A 350 26.02 -28.66 -5.44
CA VAL A 350 24.99 -28.36 -6.43
C VAL A 350 25.06 -29.35 -7.59
N LEU A 351 26.28 -29.63 -8.08
CA LEU A 351 26.52 -30.60 -9.14
C LEU A 351 26.02 -32.00 -8.72
N ALA A 352 26.33 -32.43 -7.50
CA ALA A 352 25.88 -33.73 -6.99
C ALA A 352 24.35 -33.83 -6.90
N ARG A 353 23.66 -32.74 -6.53
CA ARG A 353 22.19 -32.70 -6.49
C ARG A 353 21.57 -32.77 -7.87
N LEU A 354 22.11 -32.05 -8.85
CA LEU A 354 21.62 -32.07 -10.23
C LEU A 354 21.86 -33.42 -10.90
N GLN A 355 23.00 -34.06 -10.64
CA GLN A 355 23.30 -35.41 -11.17
C GLN A 355 22.46 -36.52 -10.51
N GLY A 356 21.94 -36.29 -9.31
CA GLY A 356 21.10 -37.23 -8.58
C GLY A 356 19.64 -37.27 -9.04
N ASP A 357 19.21 -36.32 -9.88
CA ASP A 357 17.84 -36.23 -10.39
C ASP A 357 17.76 -36.81 -11.82
N GLN A 358 16.99 -37.89 -12.00
CA GLN A 358 16.86 -38.57 -13.29
C GLN A 358 16.01 -37.78 -14.30
N ASP A 359 15.27 -36.77 -13.85
CA ASP A 359 14.42 -35.93 -14.69
C ASP A 359 15.16 -34.68 -15.21
N VAL A 360 16.48 -34.56 -14.97
CA VAL A 360 17.31 -33.42 -15.38
C VAL A 360 18.32 -33.83 -16.45
N LEU A 361 18.29 -33.12 -17.60
CA LEU A 361 19.34 -33.21 -18.61
C LEU A 361 20.40 -32.14 -18.35
N LEU A 362 21.54 -32.53 -17.77
CA LEU A 362 22.56 -31.59 -17.30
C LEU A 362 23.69 -31.38 -18.34
N ASP A 363 23.96 -30.12 -18.66
CA ASP A 363 25.15 -29.65 -19.38
C ASP A 363 26.00 -28.80 -18.42
N VAL A 364 27.31 -29.05 -18.35
CA VAL A 364 28.19 -28.37 -17.42
C VAL A 364 29.25 -27.59 -18.19
N ILE A 365 29.40 -26.31 -17.83
CA ILE A 365 30.42 -25.41 -18.37
C ILE A 365 31.38 -25.05 -17.24
N GLU A 366 32.63 -25.50 -17.40
CA GLU A 366 33.75 -25.06 -16.57
C GLU A 366 34.51 -23.96 -17.31
N ALA A 367 34.57 -22.78 -16.71
CA ALA A 367 35.27 -21.61 -17.25
C ALA A 367 36.19 -21.04 -16.17
N ALA A 368 37.46 -20.81 -16.55
CA ALA A 368 38.49 -20.30 -15.63
C ALA A 368 38.45 -18.77 -15.43
N SER A 369 37.79 -18.04 -16.33
CA SER A 369 37.56 -16.59 -16.25
C SER A 369 36.29 -16.18 -17.00
N PRO A 370 35.77 -14.96 -16.79
CA PRO A 370 34.66 -14.42 -17.57
C PRO A 370 34.91 -14.39 -19.08
N GLU A 371 36.13 -14.06 -19.49
CA GLU A 371 36.55 -14.03 -20.90
C GLU A 371 36.57 -15.44 -21.49
N ALA A 372 37.04 -16.43 -20.72
CA ALA A 372 37.00 -17.83 -21.13
C ALA A 372 35.55 -18.33 -21.26
N LEU A 373 34.66 -17.91 -20.36
CA LEU A 373 33.23 -18.21 -20.46
C LEU A 373 32.65 -17.62 -21.75
N LEU A 374 32.94 -16.36 -22.04
CA LEU A 374 32.49 -15.69 -23.26
C LEU A 374 32.96 -16.44 -24.53
N GLU A 375 34.23 -16.87 -24.58
CA GLU A 375 34.76 -17.65 -25.70
C GLU A 375 34.07 -19.02 -25.86
N ILE A 376 33.82 -19.73 -24.75
CA ILE A 376 33.11 -21.02 -24.76
C ILE A 376 31.70 -20.84 -25.33
N LEU A 377 30.99 -19.82 -24.87
CA LEU A 377 29.64 -19.48 -25.31
C LEU A 377 29.63 -19.07 -26.80
N GLN A 378 30.63 -18.30 -27.26
CA GLN A 378 30.79 -17.94 -28.67
C GLN A 378 31.06 -19.15 -29.58
N LYS A 379 31.91 -20.10 -29.16
CA LYS A 379 32.17 -21.33 -29.91
C LYS A 379 30.95 -22.25 -30.00
N ARG A 380 30.18 -22.34 -28.92
CA ARG A 380 28.92 -23.09 -28.84
C ARG A 380 27.87 -22.56 -29.83
N ILE A 381 27.82 -21.24 -30.06
CA ILE A 381 26.98 -20.61 -31.09
C ILE A 381 27.36 -21.08 -32.49
N VAL A 382 28.65 -21.02 -32.83
CA VAL A 382 29.14 -21.37 -34.18
C VAL A 382 28.94 -22.85 -34.48
N THR A 383 28.99 -23.70 -33.46
CA THR A 383 28.87 -25.17 -33.61
C THR A 383 27.43 -25.68 -33.53
N GLY A 384 26.43 -24.81 -33.37
CA GLY A 384 25.03 -25.20 -33.24
C GLY A 384 24.70 -25.90 -31.91
N ARG A 385 25.66 -25.98 -30.98
CA ARG A 385 25.46 -26.41 -29.59
C ARG A 385 25.09 -25.20 -28.73
N ARG A 386 24.01 -24.51 -29.11
CA ARG A 386 23.44 -23.44 -28.28
C ARG A 386 23.17 -24.02 -26.88
N LEU A 387 23.26 -23.16 -25.87
CA LEU A 387 22.59 -23.47 -24.60
C LEU A 387 21.16 -23.87 -24.96
N ARG A 388 20.82 -25.07 -24.54
CA ARG A 388 19.57 -25.81 -24.72
C ARG A 388 19.10 -26.20 -23.33
#